data_AF-A0A9X1UQZ4-F1
#
_entry.id   AF-A0A9X1UQZ4-F1
#
_cell.length_a   1.000
_cell.length_b   1.000
_cell.length_c   1.000
_cell.angle_alpha   90.00
_cell.angle_beta   90.00
_cell.angle_gamma   90.00
#
_symmetry.space_group_name_H-M   'P 1'
#
loop_
_entity.id
_entity.type
_entity.pdbx_description
1 polymer ?
#
loop_
_entity_poly.entity_id
_entity_poly.type
_entity_poly.pdbx_seq_one_letter_code
_entity_poly.pdbx_strand_id
1 'polypeptide(L)'
;MFKNQTILQNNWQQLNQVFDNYQAKEQLPPYQSQVDSFIMRVPLVGLFSAGKSTLLNKLLNDNLLSVEITPETAMATELYYTESDEKFYGHKSNGEVIELSRSDVFEQNFQKLLDHSNEGSHSWVSAYLNAPVLKKFPHISLVDLPGLESNLASHSQMIDNYIQKSLAYAIVVSIEDGELKSSTQQFLKELKLNQTPVILIVTKSDTKTPSDAQAILAKIEASITNVLGERPLKTVLVSRKSKNYDELVDALTAIESKAENRFDQVVVLPIVQRMDFLSQNLDKLINTDDTNIEQLQAEKELLESEITAFKQKVAKDTERLESKVQGIVNQVSGMVESNLTSQLETLASCVLSQQDISPLIESTVRMTVTEGMQNELVPVIQDYIKNVNAEMPDSLKVDTPSISVDKFEDDGWNFTDIVTTLAPVLALLKIHPIIAVVSTIVLPVIAKLADMFRSNSKRDAEREAQRESARQAVLNQVIPKVKIDVGQALNTIVRDNINKAKSTMESLMDERAKQVQVQLDQKQQDIQQSLAEQERRKQVYQADQSYLKKLTAQLTAH
;
A
#
# COMPACT_ATOMS: atom_id res chain seq x y z
N MET A 1 26.45 -3.14 36.43
CA MET A 1 25.56 -3.07 35.27
C MET A 1 24.86 -4.40 35.11
N PHE A 2 23.54 -4.37 34.96
CA PHE A 2 22.71 -5.57 34.87
C PHE A 2 22.81 -6.25 33.51
N LYS A 3 22.54 -7.56 33.45
CA LYS A 3 22.61 -8.34 32.19
C LYS A 3 21.73 -7.69 31.11
N ASN A 4 20.47 -7.44 31.43
CA ASN A 4 19.50 -6.86 30.51
C ASN A 4 19.82 -5.40 30.15
N GLN A 5 20.45 -4.65 31.06
CA GLN A 5 20.90 -3.29 30.79
C GLN A 5 21.99 -3.29 29.71
N THR A 6 22.98 -4.18 29.81
CA THR A 6 24.02 -4.34 28.78
C THR A 6 23.45 -4.78 27.43
N ILE A 7 22.47 -5.70 27.43
CA ILE A 7 21.77 -6.12 26.20
C ILE A 7 21.08 -4.91 25.54
N LEU A 8 20.33 -4.13 26.31
CA LEU A 8 19.65 -2.94 25.79
C LEU A 8 20.63 -1.89 25.26
N GLN A 9 21.71 -1.60 25.98
CA GLN A 9 22.73 -0.64 25.51
C GLN A 9 23.35 -1.05 24.18
N ASN A 10 23.75 -2.32 24.06
CA ASN A 10 24.37 -2.84 22.84
C ASN A 10 23.44 -2.82 21.62
N ASN A 11 22.12 -2.90 21.86
CA ASN A 11 21.11 -2.92 20.80
C ASN A 11 20.36 -1.58 20.65
N TRP A 12 20.68 -0.55 21.46
CA TRP A 12 19.87 0.66 21.57
C TRP A 12 19.75 1.41 20.24
N GLN A 13 20.87 1.56 19.52
CA GLN A 13 20.91 2.25 18.24
C GLN A 13 20.06 1.53 17.19
N GLN A 14 20.24 0.22 17.04
CA GLN A 14 19.50 -0.59 16.08
C GLN A 14 18.02 -0.66 16.45
N LEU A 15 17.69 -0.78 17.74
CA LEU A 15 16.31 -0.76 18.22
C LEU A 15 15.61 0.57 17.90
N ASN A 16 16.27 1.71 18.12
CA ASN A 16 15.73 3.01 17.73
C ASN A 16 15.53 3.12 16.22
N GLN A 17 16.48 2.63 15.42
CA GLN A 17 16.36 2.65 13.96
C GLN A 17 15.15 1.85 13.48
N VAL A 18 14.93 0.65 14.03
CA VAL A 18 13.75 -0.17 13.72
C VAL A 18 12.47 0.58 14.09
N PHE A 19 12.38 1.19 15.27
CA PHE A 19 11.21 1.97 15.65
C PHE A 19 10.99 3.21 14.77
N ASP A 20 12.06 3.85 14.30
CA ASP A 20 11.99 5.01 13.39
C ASP A 20 11.42 4.63 12.01
N ASN A 21 11.81 3.45 11.48
CA ASN A 21 11.29 2.92 10.20
C ASN A 21 9.75 2.81 10.17
N TYR A 22 9.12 2.69 11.34
CA TYR A 22 7.66 2.53 11.49
C TYR A 22 6.99 3.69 12.24
N GLN A 23 7.60 4.89 12.22
CA GLN A 23 7.05 6.11 12.82
C GLN A 23 6.77 5.99 14.33
N ALA A 24 7.51 5.13 15.03
CA ALA A 24 7.35 4.87 16.47
C ALA A 24 8.49 5.46 17.32
N LYS A 25 9.20 6.47 16.78
CA LYS A 25 10.42 7.06 17.38
C LYS A 25 10.23 7.57 18.80
N GLU A 26 9.06 8.09 19.15
CA GLU A 26 8.80 8.70 20.46
C GLU A 26 8.64 7.68 21.60
N GLN A 27 8.55 6.38 21.29
CA GLN A 27 8.20 5.37 22.28
C GLN A 27 9.37 4.90 23.16
N LEU A 28 10.61 5.05 22.70
CA LEU A 28 11.83 4.58 23.38
C LEU A 28 12.64 5.67 24.12
N PRO A 29 12.74 6.93 23.64
CA PRO A 29 13.52 7.98 24.29
C PRO A 29 13.28 8.17 25.79
N PRO A 30 12.04 8.02 26.33
CA PRO A 30 11.82 8.12 27.78
C PRO A 30 12.63 7.13 28.63
N TYR A 31 13.13 6.03 28.05
CA TYR A 31 13.89 5.00 28.75
C TYR A 31 15.40 5.12 28.58
N GLN A 32 15.88 5.98 27.68
CA GLN A 32 17.31 6.07 27.35
C GLN A 32 18.18 6.33 28.57
N SER A 33 17.80 7.31 29.41
CA SER A 33 18.55 7.65 30.62
C SER A 33 18.68 6.47 31.59
N GLN A 34 17.62 5.64 31.69
CA GLN A 34 17.63 4.45 32.55
C GLN A 34 18.44 3.31 31.95
N VAL A 35 18.48 3.19 30.63
CA VAL A 35 19.34 2.22 29.94
C VAL A 35 20.82 2.62 30.09
N ASP A 36 21.13 3.91 29.95
CA ASP A 36 22.48 4.46 30.10
C ASP A 36 22.98 4.33 31.56
N SER A 37 22.17 4.78 32.52
CA SER A 37 22.47 4.75 33.94
C SER A 37 21.21 4.59 34.79
N PHE A 38 20.92 3.35 35.17
CA PHE A 38 19.80 3.07 36.06
C PHE A 38 20.13 3.42 37.51
N ILE A 39 19.32 4.29 38.10
CA ILE A 39 19.40 4.67 39.52
C ILE A 39 18.04 4.52 40.20
N MET A 40 18.01 3.74 41.27
CA MET A 40 16.94 3.63 42.23
C MET A 40 17.04 4.75 43.27
N ARG A 41 16.15 5.73 43.17
CA ARG A 41 15.98 6.75 44.20
C ARG A 41 15.29 6.14 45.42
N VAL A 42 15.91 6.32 46.59
CA VAL A 42 15.43 5.86 47.89
C VAL A 42 15.21 7.08 48.79
N PRO A 43 14.03 7.70 48.74
CA PRO A 43 13.69 8.81 49.62
C PRO A 43 13.58 8.38 51.07
N LEU A 44 14.19 9.19 51.94
CA LEU A 44 14.00 9.11 53.38
C LEU A 44 12.76 9.91 53.75
N VAL A 45 11.73 9.18 54.18
CA VAL A 45 10.40 9.70 54.49
C VAL A 45 10.21 9.69 56.00
N GLY A 46 9.92 10.84 56.59
CA GLY A 46 9.65 10.93 58.03
C GLY A 46 9.37 12.34 58.48
N LEU A 47 8.87 12.46 59.71
CA LEU A 47 8.63 13.76 60.35
C LEU A 47 9.90 14.62 60.34
N PHE A 48 9.73 15.94 60.45
CA PHE A 48 10.83 16.88 60.33
C PHE A 48 11.97 16.58 61.33
N SER A 49 11.62 16.33 62.60
CA SER A 49 12.58 15.99 63.67
C SER A 49 12.88 14.49 63.82
N ALA A 50 12.60 13.67 62.80
CA ALA A 50 12.86 12.23 62.83
C ALA A 50 14.34 11.86 62.69
N GLY A 51 15.22 12.83 62.36
CA GLY A 51 16.67 12.63 62.30
C GLY A 51 17.22 12.12 60.96
N LYS A 52 16.53 12.40 59.85
CA LYS A 52 16.89 11.97 58.48
C LYS A 52 18.27 12.47 58.03
N SER A 53 18.50 13.79 58.05
CA SER A 53 19.78 14.39 57.65
C SER A 53 20.92 14.00 58.59
N THR A 54 20.64 13.85 59.90
CA THR A 54 21.62 13.32 60.87
C THR A 54 22.01 11.88 60.55
N LEU A 55 21.04 11.04 60.17
CA LEU A 55 21.27 9.66 59.79
C LEU A 55 22.16 9.56 58.55
N LEU A 56 21.85 10.35 57.51
CA LEU A 56 22.62 10.38 56.27
C LEU A 56 24.04 10.90 56.49
N ASN A 57 24.23 12.01 57.22
CA ASN A 57 25.56 12.51 57.57
C ASN A 57 26.40 11.45 58.30
N LYS A 58 25.78 10.69 59.22
CA LYS A 58 26.47 9.60 59.90
C LYS A 58 26.79 8.42 59.01
N LEU A 59 25.89 8.05 58.11
CA LEU A 59 26.13 7.00 57.11
C LEU A 59 27.32 7.38 56.22
N LEU A 60 27.37 8.62 55.74
CA LEU A 60 28.45 9.17 54.91
C LEU A 60 29.77 9.38 55.68
N ASN A 61 29.71 9.40 57.01
CA ASN A 61 30.79 9.89 57.89
C ASN A 61 31.23 11.33 57.52
N ASP A 62 30.25 12.17 57.18
CA ASP A 62 30.46 13.52 56.67
C ASP A 62 29.32 14.45 57.13
N ASN A 63 29.63 15.71 57.46
CA ASN A 63 28.63 16.73 57.80
C ASN A 63 28.28 17.54 56.57
N LEU A 64 27.64 16.91 55.58
CA LEU A 64 27.24 17.57 54.34
C LEU A 64 25.87 18.24 54.43
N LEU A 65 24.89 17.56 55.02
CA LEU A 65 23.51 18.03 55.09
C LEU A 65 23.30 18.87 56.36
N SER A 66 22.58 19.99 56.26
CA SER A 66 22.19 20.76 57.44
C SER A 66 21.28 19.95 58.37
N VAL A 67 21.49 20.10 59.68
CA VAL A 67 20.68 19.46 60.73
C VAL A 67 19.79 20.50 61.44
N GLU A 68 19.82 21.76 61.01
CA GLU A 68 19.03 22.82 61.63
C GLU A 68 17.52 22.67 61.35
N ILE A 69 16.70 23.09 62.32
CA ILE A 69 15.28 22.73 62.44
C ILE A 69 14.37 23.77 61.73
N THR A 70 14.88 24.55 60.77
CA THR A 70 14.08 25.59 60.09
C THR A 70 13.35 25.03 58.87
N PRO A 71 11.99 25.00 58.84
CA PRO A 71 11.22 24.28 57.81
C PRO A 71 11.20 24.92 56.41
N GLU A 72 11.59 26.19 56.29
CA GLU A 72 11.13 27.06 55.19
C GLU A 72 11.94 26.94 53.88
N THR A 73 13.12 26.31 53.89
CA THR A 73 14.06 26.31 52.74
C THR A 73 14.63 24.93 52.36
N ALA A 74 14.12 23.86 52.95
CA ALA A 74 14.66 22.52 52.69
C ALA A 74 14.31 22.06 51.27
N MET A 75 15.35 21.80 50.45
CA MET A 75 15.23 21.22 49.12
C MET A 75 15.63 19.75 49.15
N ALA A 76 15.03 18.93 48.28
CA ALA A 76 15.40 17.53 48.15
C ALA A 76 16.87 17.42 47.69
N THR A 77 17.65 16.61 48.40
CA THR A 77 19.07 16.38 48.09
C THR A 77 19.30 14.90 47.78
N GLU A 78 19.66 14.62 46.54
CA GLU A 78 19.99 13.30 46.02
C GLU A 78 21.49 13.03 46.19
N LEU A 79 21.84 11.90 46.81
CA LEU A 79 23.21 11.52 47.11
C LEU A 79 23.66 10.38 46.19
N TYR A 80 24.64 10.66 45.34
CA TYR A 80 25.20 9.73 44.36
C TYR A 80 26.65 9.38 44.69
N TYR A 81 27.07 8.17 44.35
CA TYR A 81 28.48 7.80 44.40
C TYR A 81 29.24 8.34 43.17
N THR A 82 30.46 8.81 43.38
CA THR A 82 31.43 9.09 42.30
C THR A 82 32.84 8.64 42.70
N GLU A 83 33.60 8.12 41.74
CA GLU A 83 35.04 7.85 41.93
C GLU A 83 35.90 9.10 41.69
N SER A 84 35.33 10.12 41.04
CA SER A 84 35.98 11.40 40.74
C SER A 84 35.88 12.39 41.90
N ASP A 85 36.35 13.62 41.69
CA ASP A 85 36.13 14.72 42.62
C ASP A 85 34.64 14.93 42.91
N GLU A 86 34.35 15.39 44.13
CA GLU A 86 32.99 15.71 44.56
C GLU A 86 32.40 16.83 43.71
N LYS A 87 31.13 16.68 43.32
CA LYS A 87 30.42 17.68 42.51
C LYS A 87 29.01 17.88 43.04
N PHE A 88 28.56 19.12 43.02
CA PHE A 88 27.23 19.50 43.50
C PHE A 88 26.51 20.28 42.40
N TYR A 89 25.30 19.88 42.12
CA TYR A 89 24.47 20.50 41.08
C TYR A 89 23.10 20.85 41.65
N GLY A 90 22.63 22.04 41.31
CA GLY A 90 21.25 22.44 41.53
C GLY A 90 20.50 22.39 40.20
N HIS A 91 19.38 21.68 40.19
CA HIS A 91 18.51 21.56 39.03
C HIS A 91 17.32 22.48 39.24
N LYS A 92 17.00 23.31 38.23
CA LYS A 92 15.84 24.19 38.23
C LYS A 92 14.65 23.58 37.48
N SER A 93 13.49 24.14 37.73
CA SER A 93 12.21 23.73 37.12
C SER A 93 12.17 23.85 35.59
N ASN A 94 12.93 24.78 35.03
CA ASN A 94 13.08 25.04 33.60
C ASN A 94 14.10 24.11 32.90
N GLY A 95 14.71 23.16 33.62
CA GLY A 95 15.74 22.26 33.12
C GLY A 95 17.17 22.81 33.18
N GLU A 96 17.38 24.05 33.65
CA GLU A 96 18.71 24.61 33.87
C GLU A 96 19.42 23.89 35.02
N VAL A 97 20.71 23.62 34.84
CA VAL A 97 21.57 23.01 35.86
C VAL A 97 22.65 24.01 36.24
N ILE A 98 22.75 24.34 37.52
CA ILE A 98 23.78 25.23 38.07
C ILE A 98 24.75 24.42 38.93
N GLU A 99 26.03 24.76 38.87
CA GLU A 99 27.04 24.20 39.76
C GLU A 99 26.95 24.87 41.13
N LEU A 100 27.00 24.06 42.19
CA LEU A 100 26.95 24.50 43.58
C LEU A 100 28.28 24.21 44.26
N SER A 101 28.60 24.98 45.28
CA SER A 101 29.69 24.65 46.20
C SER A 101 29.20 23.72 47.31
N ARG A 102 30.14 23.00 47.93
CA ARG A 102 29.86 22.19 49.13
C ARG A 102 29.25 23.03 50.27
N SER A 103 29.69 24.28 50.42
CA SER A 103 29.12 25.23 51.38
C SER A 103 27.67 25.59 51.05
N ASP A 104 27.31 25.75 49.77
CA ASP A 104 25.92 26.03 49.38
C ASP A 104 24.99 24.88 49.82
N VAL A 105 25.45 23.63 49.73
CA VAL A 105 24.68 22.45 50.18
C VAL A 105 24.59 22.38 51.71
N PHE A 106 25.70 22.61 52.41
CA PHE A 106 25.74 22.57 53.87
C PHE A 106 24.90 23.67 54.53
N GLU A 107 24.98 24.89 54.01
CA GLU A 107 24.26 26.05 54.54
C GLU A 107 22.82 26.15 54.01
N GLN A 108 22.40 25.22 53.14
CA GLN A 108 21.15 25.29 52.38
C GLN A 108 20.96 26.63 51.64
N ASN A 109 22.05 27.20 51.12
CA ASN A 109 22.02 28.48 50.40
C ASN A 109 21.56 28.28 48.95
N PHE A 110 20.28 27.95 48.80
CA PHE A 110 19.67 27.64 47.51
C PHE A 110 18.93 28.82 46.89
N GLN A 111 19.24 30.06 47.29
CA GLN A 111 18.56 31.25 46.75
C GLN A 111 18.68 31.37 45.23
N LYS A 112 19.78 30.84 44.66
CA LYS A 112 20.01 30.74 43.21
C LYS A 112 19.07 29.76 42.48
N LEU A 113 18.39 28.89 43.22
CA LEU A 113 17.46 27.87 42.73
C LEU A 113 15.98 28.24 42.91
N LEU A 114 15.71 29.34 43.61
CA LEU A 114 14.36 29.84 43.86
C LEU A 114 13.91 30.72 42.69
N ASP A 115 12.96 30.22 41.89
CA ASP A 115 12.28 31.03 40.88
C ASP A 115 11.17 31.85 41.57
N HIS A 116 11.40 33.14 41.84
CA HIS A 116 10.43 34.04 42.49
C HIS A 116 9.11 34.27 41.72
N SER A 117 8.95 33.68 40.54
CA SER A 117 7.84 33.93 39.62
C SER A 117 6.77 32.83 39.59
N ASN A 118 7.01 31.65 40.18
CA ASN A 118 6.05 30.54 40.16
C ASN A 118 5.98 29.84 41.52
N GLU A 119 4.87 30.01 42.24
CA GLU A 119 4.42 29.06 43.27
C GLU A 119 4.21 27.70 42.59
N GLY A 120 5.24 26.85 42.58
CA GLY A 120 5.19 25.58 41.86
C GLY A 120 6.51 25.08 41.24
N SER A 121 7.61 25.84 41.31
CA SER A 121 8.87 25.49 40.63
C SER A 121 9.63 24.34 41.31
N HIS A 122 9.91 23.29 40.53
CA HIS A 122 10.56 22.05 40.92
C HIS A 122 12.09 22.13 40.84
N SER A 123 12.73 22.47 41.94
CA SER A 123 14.19 22.49 42.02
C SER A 123 14.71 21.41 42.99
N TRP A 124 15.86 20.80 42.70
CA TRP A 124 16.50 19.84 43.59
C TRP A 124 18.03 19.88 43.51
N VAL A 125 18.70 19.22 44.46
CA VAL A 125 20.16 19.16 44.53
C VAL A 125 20.64 17.74 44.27
N SER A 126 21.66 17.60 43.43
CA SER A 126 22.40 16.35 43.23
C SER A 126 23.81 16.51 43.78
N ALA A 127 24.18 15.68 44.76
CA ALA A 127 25.52 15.62 45.34
C ALA A 127 26.20 14.32 44.94
N TYR A 128 27.29 14.43 44.17
CA TYR A 128 28.15 13.32 43.78
C TYR A 128 29.31 13.25 44.76
N LEU A 129 29.36 12.20 45.57
CA LEU A 129 30.26 12.07 46.71
C LEU A 129 31.19 10.85 46.56
N ASN A 130 32.45 11.03 46.95
CA ASN A 130 33.40 9.93 47.08
C ASN A 130 33.32 9.31 48.49
N ALA A 131 32.13 8.85 48.86
CA ALA A 131 31.86 8.22 50.15
C ALA A 131 31.97 6.69 50.03
N PRO A 132 32.87 6.00 50.78
CA PRO A 132 33.07 4.55 50.67
C PRO A 132 31.81 3.71 50.91
N VAL A 133 30.86 4.23 51.71
CA VAL A 133 29.59 3.55 51.97
C VAL A 133 28.71 3.49 50.72
N LEU A 134 28.65 4.57 49.92
CA LEU A 134 27.82 4.66 48.72
C LEU A 134 28.35 3.75 47.61
N LYS A 135 29.67 3.51 47.58
CA LYS A 135 30.30 2.55 46.66
C LYS A 135 29.70 1.15 46.74
N LYS A 136 29.18 0.75 47.92
CA LYS A 136 28.58 -0.58 48.13
C LYS A 136 27.25 -0.77 47.41
N PHE A 137 26.57 0.32 47.04
CA PHE A 137 25.26 0.31 46.40
C PHE A 137 25.21 1.29 45.21
N PRO A 138 25.92 0.97 44.12
CA PRO A 138 26.11 1.88 42.99
C PRO A 138 24.84 2.23 42.22
N HIS A 139 23.75 1.44 42.35
CA HIS A 139 22.48 1.72 41.68
C HIS A 139 21.48 2.43 42.60
N ILE A 140 21.86 2.81 43.82
CA ILE A 140 21.00 3.53 44.77
C ILE A 140 21.43 4.99 44.89
N SER A 141 20.46 5.89 44.83
CA SER A 141 20.61 7.28 45.28
C SER A 141 19.76 7.50 46.51
N LEU A 142 20.39 7.86 47.62
CA LEU A 142 19.69 8.20 48.86
C LEU A 142 19.19 9.63 48.75
N VAL A 143 17.91 9.87 49.00
CA VAL A 143 17.32 11.20 48.87
C VAL A 143 16.91 11.71 50.25
N ASP A 144 17.53 12.80 50.70
CA ASP A 144 17.03 13.53 51.85
C ASP A 144 15.84 14.39 51.41
N LEU A 145 14.67 14.09 51.97
CA LEU A 145 13.46 14.87 51.72
C LEU A 145 13.19 15.82 52.89
N PRO A 146 12.64 17.01 52.62
CA PRO A 146 12.07 17.84 53.67
C PRO A 146 11.03 17.07 54.49
N GLY A 147 10.87 17.43 55.77
CA GLY A 147 9.95 16.72 56.66
C GLY A 147 8.48 16.80 56.22
N LEU A 148 7.71 15.73 56.50
CA LEU A 148 6.31 15.58 56.09
C LEU A 148 5.33 16.67 56.60
N GLU A 149 5.75 17.50 57.55
CA GLU A 149 4.92 18.57 58.16
C GLU A 149 5.14 19.95 57.52
N SER A 150 5.92 20.04 56.44
CA SER A 150 5.99 21.26 55.62
C SER A 150 4.63 21.54 54.93
N ASN A 151 4.38 22.78 54.47
CA ASN A 151 3.05 23.24 54.02
C ASN A 151 2.36 22.28 53.00
N LEU A 152 1.03 22.32 52.91
CA LEU A 152 0.23 21.47 52.01
C LEU A 152 0.66 21.50 50.53
N ALA A 153 1.18 22.61 50.00
CA ALA A 153 1.65 22.71 48.62
C ALA A 153 2.98 21.97 48.40
N SER A 154 3.90 22.04 49.37
CA SER A 154 5.14 21.26 49.35
C SER A 154 4.90 19.75 49.43
N HIS A 155 3.80 19.34 50.06
CA HIS A 155 3.41 17.93 50.22
C HIS A 155 3.03 17.27 48.88
N SER A 156 2.14 17.90 48.09
CA SER A 156 1.74 17.38 46.78
C SER A 156 2.93 17.29 45.81
N GLN A 157 3.83 18.27 45.85
CA GLN A 157 5.03 18.30 44.98
C GLN A 157 6.02 17.18 45.28
N MET A 158 6.22 16.83 46.56
CA MET A 158 7.05 15.68 46.95
C MET A 158 6.45 14.37 46.44
N ILE A 159 5.12 14.25 46.52
CA ILE A 159 4.37 13.06 46.08
C ILE A 159 4.55 12.84 44.57
N ASP A 160 4.37 13.87 43.76
CA ASP A 160 4.42 13.73 42.29
C ASP A 160 5.84 13.53 41.75
N ASN A 161 6.86 14.14 42.36
CA ASN A 161 8.21 14.15 41.78
C ASN A 161 9.15 13.09 42.30
N TYR A 162 9.12 12.83 43.60
CA TYR A 162 10.02 11.86 44.20
C TYR A 162 9.31 10.55 44.45
N ILE A 163 8.13 10.60 45.05
CA ILE A 163 7.46 9.40 45.53
C ILE A 163 6.94 8.58 44.35
N GLN A 164 6.08 9.12 43.48
CA GLN A 164 5.54 8.34 42.35
C GLN A 164 6.62 7.75 41.41
N LYS A 165 7.81 8.36 41.37
CA LYS A 165 8.93 7.94 40.52
C LYS A 165 9.98 7.10 41.28
N SER A 166 9.85 6.95 42.59
CA SER A 166 10.80 6.19 43.42
C SER A 166 10.58 4.69 43.30
N LEU A 167 11.68 3.96 43.36
CA LEU A 167 11.70 2.52 43.16
C LEU A 167 11.94 1.74 44.46
N ALA A 168 12.21 2.43 45.57
CA ALA A 168 12.22 1.94 46.95
C ALA A 168 12.02 3.10 47.95
N TYR A 169 11.74 2.81 49.23
CA TYR A 169 11.51 3.83 50.27
C TYR A 169 12.19 3.51 51.59
N ALA A 170 12.64 4.55 52.30
CA ALA A 170 13.15 4.45 53.66
C ALA A 170 12.26 5.27 54.62
N ILE A 171 11.45 4.58 55.43
CA ILE A 171 10.59 5.23 56.43
C ILE A 171 11.40 5.45 57.71
N VAL A 172 11.54 6.70 58.12
CA VAL A 172 12.32 7.13 59.30
C VAL A 172 11.38 7.59 60.40
N VAL A 173 11.39 6.90 61.55
CA VAL A 173 10.55 7.19 62.71
C VAL A 173 11.42 7.41 63.94
N SER A 174 11.14 8.44 64.73
CA SER A 174 11.84 8.64 66.01
C SER A 174 11.26 7.68 67.05
N ILE A 175 12.11 6.96 67.80
CA ILE A 175 11.64 6.09 68.88
C ILE A 175 10.92 6.87 69.99
N GLU A 176 11.22 8.16 70.12
CA GLU A 176 10.58 9.07 71.08
C GLU A 176 9.09 9.28 70.77
N ASP A 177 8.68 9.15 69.50
CA ASP A 177 7.28 9.26 69.11
C ASP A 177 6.46 8.07 69.64
N GLY A 178 7.10 6.94 69.96
CA GLY A 178 6.49 5.75 70.57
C GLY A 178 5.51 4.97 69.69
N GLU A 179 4.94 5.62 68.67
CA GLU A 179 4.05 5.04 67.66
C GLU A 179 4.08 5.84 66.36
N LEU A 180 3.48 5.26 65.32
CA LEU A 180 3.37 5.90 64.01
C LEU A 180 2.25 6.96 64.04
N LYS A 181 2.60 8.24 63.93
CA LYS A 181 1.62 9.35 63.94
C LYS A 181 0.63 9.26 62.78
N SER A 182 -0.58 9.79 62.98
CA SER A 182 -1.66 9.80 61.99
C SER A 182 -1.27 10.48 60.67
N SER A 183 -0.46 11.54 60.71
CA SER A 183 0.05 12.22 59.52
C SER A 183 0.93 11.29 58.67
N THR A 184 1.85 10.54 59.30
CA THR A 184 2.68 9.55 58.60
C THR A 184 1.84 8.38 58.10
N GLN A 185 0.83 7.93 58.85
CA GLN A 185 -0.09 6.88 58.39
C GLN A 185 -0.89 7.31 57.16
N GLN A 186 -1.43 8.53 57.16
CA GLN A 186 -2.15 9.08 56.03
C GLN A 186 -1.24 9.20 54.82
N PHE A 187 -0.02 9.74 55.02
CA PHE A 187 0.97 9.83 53.97
C PHE A 187 1.25 8.48 53.32
N LEU A 188 1.57 7.45 54.11
CA LEU A 188 1.85 6.10 53.60
C LEU A 188 0.67 5.48 52.83
N LYS A 189 -0.58 5.79 53.21
CA LYS A 189 -1.78 5.36 52.45
C LYS A 189 -1.87 6.05 51.09
N GLU A 190 -1.50 7.33 51.01
CA GLU A 190 -1.52 8.11 49.77
C GLU A 190 -0.48 7.62 48.75
N LEU A 191 0.66 7.10 49.21
CA LEU A 191 1.74 6.66 48.30
C LEU A 191 1.42 5.40 47.48
N LYS A 192 0.39 4.62 47.84
CA LYS A 192 0.00 3.36 47.17
C LYS A 192 1.21 2.48 46.81
N LEU A 193 2.07 2.19 47.79
CA LEU A 193 3.38 1.53 47.63
C LEU A 193 3.34 0.06 47.17
N ASN A 194 2.30 -0.37 46.47
CA ASN A 194 2.10 -1.75 46.06
C ASN A 194 3.36 -2.29 45.37
N GLN A 195 3.91 -3.38 45.90
CA GLN A 195 5.09 -4.07 45.38
C GLN A 195 6.40 -3.26 45.36
N THR A 196 6.48 -2.15 46.11
CA THR A 196 7.70 -1.34 46.22
C THR A 196 8.44 -1.66 47.53
N PRO A 197 9.75 -1.98 47.51
CA PRO A 197 10.48 -2.32 48.73
C PRO A 197 10.56 -1.13 49.69
N VAL A 198 10.21 -1.37 50.95
CA VAL A 198 10.24 -0.38 52.04
C VAL A 198 11.16 -0.86 53.14
N ILE A 199 12.07 -0.02 53.61
CA ILE A 199 12.82 -0.24 54.85
C ILE A 199 12.32 0.69 55.95
N LEU A 200 12.24 0.18 57.17
CA LEU A 200 11.89 0.95 58.36
C LEU A 200 13.15 1.23 59.17
N ILE A 201 13.36 2.50 59.48
CA ILE A 201 14.49 2.99 60.26
C ILE A 201 13.94 3.69 61.50
N VAL A 202 14.20 3.13 62.68
CA VAL A 202 13.82 3.74 63.95
C VAL A 202 15.04 4.41 64.58
N THR A 203 15.00 5.73 64.65
CA THR A 203 16.12 6.58 65.12
C THR A 203 16.04 6.88 66.62
N LYS A 204 17.13 7.42 67.18
CA LYS A 204 17.27 7.81 68.60
C LYS A 204 17.08 6.65 69.58
N SER A 205 17.41 5.42 69.16
CA SER A 205 17.23 4.22 69.99
C SER A 205 18.01 4.24 71.32
N ASP A 206 19.00 5.13 71.48
CA ASP A 206 19.75 5.31 72.73
C ASP A 206 18.96 5.99 73.85
N THR A 207 17.76 6.50 73.58
CA THR A 207 16.88 7.14 74.57
C THR A 207 16.05 6.14 75.39
N LYS A 208 16.05 4.85 75.01
CA LYS A 208 15.25 3.78 75.61
C LYS A 208 16.13 2.59 75.99
N THR A 209 15.63 1.72 76.87
CA THR A 209 16.31 0.44 77.15
C THR A 209 16.22 -0.49 75.93
N PRO A 210 17.14 -1.45 75.74
CA PRO A 210 17.08 -2.37 74.61
C PRO A 210 15.75 -3.15 74.50
N SER A 211 15.17 -3.55 75.64
CA SER A 211 13.87 -4.24 75.68
C SER A 211 12.73 -3.33 75.24
N ASP A 212 12.69 -2.09 75.74
CA ASP A 212 11.66 -1.12 75.36
C ASP A 212 11.79 -0.72 73.88
N ALA A 213 13.03 -0.57 73.40
CA ALA A 213 13.28 -0.21 72.02
C ALA A 213 12.78 -1.29 71.04
N GLN A 214 12.98 -2.56 71.37
CA GLN A 214 12.44 -3.68 70.58
C GLN A 214 10.91 -3.74 70.64
N ALA A 215 10.29 -3.50 71.80
CA ALA A 215 8.84 -3.46 71.93
C ALA A 215 8.21 -2.33 71.08
N ILE A 216 8.83 -1.14 71.09
CA ILE A 216 8.40 0.01 70.27
C ILE A 216 8.60 -0.29 68.78
N LEU A 217 9.74 -0.88 68.39
CA LEU A 217 10.01 -1.29 67.00
C LEU A 217 8.90 -2.23 66.49
N ALA A 218 8.56 -3.26 67.27
CA ALA A 218 7.52 -4.22 66.91
C ALA A 218 6.14 -3.54 66.76
N LYS A 219 5.82 -2.57 67.62
CA LYS A 219 4.58 -1.78 67.53
C LYS A 219 4.56 -0.95 66.23
N ILE A 220 5.64 -0.24 65.91
CA ILE A 220 5.74 0.58 64.70
C ILE A 220 5.70 -0.29 63.43
N GLU A 221 6.42 -1.42 63.42
CA GLU A 221 6.43 -2.37 62.31
C GLU A 221 5.03 -2.93 62.06
N ALA A 222 4.28 -3.29 63.12
CA ALA A 222 2.90 -3.73 63.00
C ALA A 222 1.99 -2.64 62.42
N SER A 223 2.13 -1.39 62.87
CA SER A 223 1.39 -0.25 62.31
C SER A 223 1.69 -0.03 60.83
N ILE A 224 2.96 -0.08 60.42
CA ILE A 224 3.35 0.08 59.02
C ILE A 224 2.83 -1.08 58.18
N THR A 225 2.94 -2.32 58.68
CA THR A 225 2.42 -3.51 58.00
C THR A 225 0.91 -3.41 57.78
N ASN A 226 0.16 -2.92 58.76
CA ASN A 226 -1.28 -2.70 58.63
C ASN A 226 -1.64 -1.63 57.60
N VAL A 227 -0.77 -0.63 57.39
CA VAL A 227 -0.98 0.44 56.43
C VAL A 227 -0.58 0.02 55.01
N LEU A 228 0.56 -0.68 54.86
CA LEU A 228 1.12 -1.07 53.57
C LEU A 228 0.57 -2.41 53.04
N GLY A 229 -0.01 -3.24 53.91
CA GLY A 229 -0.48 -4.59 53.58
C GLY A 229 0.61 -5.67 53.62
N GLU A 230 1.89 -5.27 53.61
CA GLU A 230 3.05 -6.16 53.69
C GLU A 230 4.06 -5.65 54.72
N ARG A 231 4.88 -6.56 55.26
CA ARG A 231 5.93 -6.19 56.22
C ARG A 231 7.06 -5.44 55.50
N PRO A 232 7.72 -4.46 56.16
CA PRO A 232 8.93 -3.85 55.63
C PRO A 232 9.99 -4.90 55.29
N LEU A 233 10.78 -4.66 54.24
CA LEU A 233 11.86 -5.52 53.79
C LEU A 233 12.89 -5.76 54.90
N LYS A 234 13.23 -4.70 55.63
CA LYS A 234 14.09 -4.71 56.81
C LYS A 234 13.63 -3.63 57.78
N THR A 235 13.80 -3.90 59.07
CA THR A 235 13.60 -2.95 60.15
C THR A 235 14.91 -2.78 60.91
N VAL A 236 15.34 -1.55 61.16
CA VAL A 236 16.65 -1.26 61.77
C VAL A 236 16.51 -0.25 62.91
N LEU A 237 17.28 -0.45 63.97
CA LEU A 237 17.38 0.47 65.11
C LEU A 237 18.70 1.23 65.05
N VAL A 238 18.63 2.55 64.92
CA VAL A 238 19.81 3.41 64.80
C VAL A 238 19.84 4.45 65.91
N SER A 239 21.03 4.70 66.45
CA SER A 239 21.27 5.78 67.41
C SER A 239 22.52 6.55 67.05
N ARG A 240 22.64 7.76 67.58
CA ARG A 240 23.84 8.60 67.39
C ARG A 240 25.09 8.00 68.05
N LYS A 241 24.91 7.14 69.06
CA LYS A 241 25.98 6.56 69.88
C LYS A 241 26.37 5.13 69.47
N SER A 242 25.47 4.38 68.83
CA SER A 242 25.75 3.01 68.43
C SER A 242 26.62 2.96 67.17
N LYS A 243 27.57 2.03 67.14
CA LYS A 243 28.29 1.63 65.91
C LYS A 243 27.44 0.75 64.97
N ASN A 244 26.18 0.49 65.29
CA ASN A 244 25.32 -0.51 64.62
C ASN A 244 24.72 -0.02 63.28
N TYR A 245 25.50 0.75 62.50
CA TYR A 245 25.13 1.17 61.15
C TYR A 245 25.27 0.03 60.13
N ASP A 246 25.92 -1.07 60.52
CA ASP A 246 26.01 -2.28 59.71
C ASP A 246 24.61 -2.81 59.35
N GLU A 247 23.64 -2.78 60.27
CA GLU A 247 22.25 -3.17 59.98
C GLU A 247 21.57 -2.28 58.92
N LEU A 248 21.87 -0.97 58.92
CA LEU A 248 21.36 -0.05 57.91
C LEU A 248 22.03 -0.31 56.55
N VAL A 249 23.33 -0.56 56.54
CA VAL A 249 24.06 -0.96 55.32
C VAL A 249 23.53 -2.28 54.79
N ASP A 250 23.21 -3.24 55.65
CA ASP A 250 22.59 -4.52 55.27
C ASP A 250 21.19 -4.29 54.68
N ALA A 251 20.40 -3.37 55.24
CA ALA A 251 19.08 -3.02 54.71
C ALA A 251 19.19 -2.36 53.32
N LEU A 252 20.13 -1.45 53.12
CA LEU A 252 20.39 -0.83 51.81
C LEU A 252 20.94 -1.86 50.81
N THR A 253 21.78 -2.80 51.26
CA THR A 253 22.28 -3.91 50.44
C THR A 253 21.14 -4.84 50.01
N ALA A 254 20.14 -5.05 50.88
CA ALA A 254 18.94 -5.80 50.52
C ALA A 254 18.10 -5.08 49.45
N ILE A 255 18.02 -3.74 49.47
CA ILE A 255 17.40 -2.96 48.39
C ILE A 255 18.23 -3.09 47.09
N GLU A 256 19.56 -2.93 47.18
CA GLU A 256 20.47 -3.03 46.04
C GLU A 256 20.36 -4.39 45.35
N SER A 257 20.20 -5.47 46.12
CA SER A 257 19.99 -6.82 45.57
C SER A 257 18.70 -6.98 44.74
N LYS A 258 17.73 -6.06 44.91
CA LYS A 258 16.49 -6.02 44.12
C LYS A 258 16.57 -5.07 42.92
N ALA A 259 17.66 -4.32 42.75
CA ALA A 259 17.77 -3.30 41.72
C ALA A 259 17.65 -3.87 40.30
N GLU A 260 18.25 -5.04 40.03
CA GLU A 260 18.14 -5.72 38.73
C GLU A 260 16.69 -6.12 38.42
N ASN A 261 16.01 -6.77 39.37
CA ASN A 261 14.60 -7.14 39.19
C ASN A 261 13.71 -5.91 38.98
N ARG A 262 14.03 -4.81 39.64
CA ARG A 262 13.28 -3.56 39.48
C ARG A 262 13.53 -2.92 38.13
N PHE A 263 14.78 -2.90 37.64
CA PHE A 263 15.11 -2.49 36.28
C PHE A 263 14.32 -3.31 35.25
N ASP A 264 14.25 -4.62 35.44
CA ASP A 264 13.48 -5.50 34.55
C ASP A 264 11.99 -5.12 34.51
N GLN A 265 11.39 -4.82 35.66
CA GLN A 265 9.97 -4.45 35.74
C GLN A 265 9.65 -3.08 35.14
N VAL A 266 10.49 -2.07 35.39
CA VAL A 266 10.16 -0.67 35.07
C VAL A 266 10.76 -0.18 33.74
N VAL A 267 11.80 -0.86 33.24
CA VAL A 267 12.48 -0.52 31.99
C VAL A 267 12.30 -1.62 30.95
N VAL A 268 12.74 -2.84 31.26
CA VAL A 268 12.77 -3.93 30.28
C VAL A 268 11.38 -4.35 29.84
N LEU A 269 10.48 -4.61 30.79
CA LEU A 269 9.12 -5.09 30.48
C LEU A 269 8.33 -4.09 29.59
N PRO A 270 8.29 -2.77 29.88
CA PRO A 270 7.65 -1.81 28.98
C PRO A 270 8.29 -1.73 27.59
N ILE A 271 9.60 -1.92 27.46
CA ILE A 271 10.28 -1.95 26.16
C ILE A 271 9.88 -3.23 25.40
N VAL A 272 9.91 -4.39 26.06
CA VAL A 272 9.50 -5.68 25.50
C VAL A 272 8.06 -5.62 24.99
N GLN A 273 7.13 -5.07 25.78
CA GLN A 273 5.73 -4.90 25.37
C GLN A 273 5.59 -4.05 24.09
N ARG A 274 6.40 -3.00 23.94
CA ARG A 274 6.42 -2.17 22.73
C ARG A 274 7.01 -2.91 21.54
N MET A 275 8.08 -3.69 21.75
CA MET A 275 8.66 -4.54 20.70
C MET A 275 7.66 -5.59 20.22
N ASP A 276 6.93 -6.22 21.15
CA ASP A 276 5.91 -7.23 20.82
C ASP A 276 4.74 -6.60 20.06
N PHE A 277 4.28 -5.41 20.46
CA PHE A 277 3.25 -4.67 19.74
C PHE A 277 3.70 -4.33 18.30
N LEU A 278 4.93 -3.82 18.14
CA LEU A 278 5.48 -3.54 16.81
C LEU A 278 5.61 -4.82 15.98
N SER A 279 6.10 -5.91 16.57
CA SER A 279 6.18 -7.23 15.92
C SER A 279 4.83 -7.71 15.39
N GLN A 280 3.74 -7.53 16.15
CA GLN A 280 2.38 -7.88 15.73
C GLN A 280 1.87 -6.99 14.58
N ASN A 281 2.25 -5.72 14.55
CA ASN A 281 1.91 -4.84 13.43
C ASN A 281 2.68 -5.25 12.16
N LEU A 282 3.95 -5.65 12.29
CA LEU A 282 4.72 -6.21 11.19
C LEU A 282 4.10 -7.51 10.67
N ASP A 283 3.59 -8.38 11.54
CA ASP A 283 2.86 -9.59 11.12
C ASP A 283 1.67 -9.25 10.22
N LYS A 284 0.94 -8.17 10.50
CA LYS A 284 -0.15 -7.70 9.61
C LYS A 284 0.38 -7.21 8.27
N LEU A 285 1.43 -6.39 8.26
CA LEU A 285 2.02 -5.87 7.03
C LEU A 285 2.62 -6.96 6.13
N ILE A 286 3.16 -8.03 6.72
CA ILE A 286 3.69 -9.19 5.99
C ILE A 286 2.56 -9.97 5.30
N ASN A 287 1.40 -10.09 5.96
CA ASN A 287 0.28 -10.91 5.50
C ASN A 287 -0.79 -10.16 4.69
N THR A 288 -0.67 -8.84 4.52
CA THR A 288 -1.58 -8.07 3.67
C THR A 288 -1.13 -8.12 2.21
N ASP A 289 -2.04 -8.55 1.33
CA ASP A 289 -1.82 -8.53 -0.11
C ASP A 289 -2.03 -7.12 -0.69
N ASP A 290 -1.30 -6.81 -1.76
CA ASP A 290 -1.29 -5.48 -2.36
C ASP A 290 -2.46 -5.37 -3.34
N THR A 291 -3.49 -4.61 -2.96
CA THR A 291 -4.71 -4.39 -3.75
C THR A 291 -4.42 -3.79 -5.13
N ASN A 292 -3.28 -3.12 -5.31
CA ASN A 292 -2.86 -2.61 -6.61
C ASN A 292 -2.50 -3.75 -7.57
N ILE A 293 -1.89 -4.83 -7.08
CA ILE A 293 -1.53 -5.98 -7.91
C ILE A 293 -2.78 -6.71 -8.39
N GLU A 294 -3.78 -6.88 -7.52
CA GLU A 294 -5.08 -7.47 -7.88
C GLU A 294 -5.81 -6.64 -8.94
N GLN A 295 -5.79 -5.31 -8.82
CA GLN A 295 -6.37 -4.40 -9.81
C GLN A 295 -5.68 -4.51 -11.17
N LEU A 296 -4.34 -4.49 -11.19
CA LEU A 296 -3.56 -4.64 -12.43
C LEU A 296 -3.80 -6.00 -13.10
N GLN A 297 -3.93 -7.07 -12.33
CA GLN A 297 -4.27 -8.40 -12.85
C GLN A 297 -5.67 -8.43 -13.46
N ALA A 298 -6.67 -7.88 -12.77
CA ALA A 298 -8.04 -7.81 -13.29
C ALA A 298 -8.13 -6.99 -14.58
N GLU A 299 -7.43 -5.86 -14.67
CA GLU A 299 -7.36 -5.06 -15.89
C GLU A 299 -6.69 -5.82 -17.05
N LYS A 300 -5.64 -6.59 -16.76
CA LYS A 300 -4.97 -7.43 -17.77
C LYS A 300 -5.91 -8.53 -18.29
N GLU A 301 -6.58 -9.25 -17.41
CA GLU A 301 -7.54 -10.31 -17.77
C GLU A 301 -8.73 -9.76 -18.58
N LEU A 302 -9.23 -8.59 -18.19
CA LEU A 302 -10.29 -7.91 -18.94
C LEU A 302 -9.85 -7.60 -20.36
N LEU A 303 -8.66 -7.01 -20.52
CA LEU A 303 -8.11 -6.65 -21.83
C LEU A 303 -7.85 -7.89 -22.71
N GLU A 304 -7.33 -8.99 -22.15
CA GLU A 304 -7.15 -10.26 -22.87
C GLU A 304 -8.48 -10.86 -23.36
N SER A 305 -9.52 -10.78 -22.52
CA SER A 305 -10.87 -11.23 -22.84
C SER A 305 -11.50 -10.39 -23.97
N GLU A 306 -11.37 -9.06 -23.90
CA GLU A 306 -11.88 -8.13 -24.91
C GLU A 306 -11.27 -8.40 -26.30
N ILE A 307 -9.95 -8.58 -26.40
CA ILE A 307 -9.27 -8.90 -27.67
C ILE A 307 -9.77 -10.23 -28.23
N THR A 308 -9.89 -11.25 -27.37
CA THR A 308 -10.28 -12.59 -27.78
C THR A 308 -11.70 -12.59 -28.34
N ALA A 309 -12.62 -11.91 -27.66
CA ALA A 309 -13.98 -11.73 -28.11
C ALA A 309 -14.03 -10.96 -29.44
N PHE A 310 -13.25 -9.87 -29.57
CA PHE A 310 -13.18 -9.09 -30.80
C PHE A 310 -12.67 -9.92 -31.99
N LYS A 311 -11.57 -10.68 -31.82
CA LYS A 311 -11.03 -11.56 -32.88
C LYS A 311 -12.04 -12.59 -33.37
N GLN A 312 -12.77 -13.23 -32.45
CA GLN A 312 -13.81 -14.20 -32.82
C GLN A 312 -14.94 -13.55 -33.61
N LYS A 313 -15.31 -12.33 -33.25
CA LYS A 313 -16.40 -11.60 -33.90
C LYS A 313 -16.05 -11.16 -35.31
N VAL A 314 -14.84 -10.63 -35.53
CA VAL A 314 -14.37 -10.28 -36.89
C VAL A 314 -14.24 -11.51 -37.79
N ALA A 315 -13.82 -12.66 -37.24
CA ALA A 315 -13.78 -13.92 -38.00
C ALA A 315 -15.19 -14.29 -38.51
N LYS A 316 -16.21 -14.15 -37.66
CA LYS A 316 -17.61 -14.42 -38.00
C LYS A 316 -18.16 -13.46 -39.06
N ASP A 317 -17.83 -12.18 -38.97
CA ASP A 317 -18.27 -11.18 -39.95
C ASP A 317 -17.58 -11.35 -41.31
N THR A 318 -16.32 -11.79 -41.31
CA THR A 318 -15.58 -12.17 -42.52
C THR A 318 -16.24 -13.36 -43.22
N GLU A 319 -16.61 -14.41 -42.48
CA GLU A 319 -17.34 -15.56 -43.03
C GLU A 319 -18.70 -15.14 -43.61
N ARG A 320 -19.42 -14.24 -42.93
CA ARG A 320 -20.69 -13.69 -43.41
C ARG A 320 -20.51 -12.90 -44.71
N LEU A 321 -19.43 -12.12 -44.84
CA LEU A 321 -19.10 -11.39 -46.06
C LEU A 321 -18.86 -12.35 -47.23
N GLU A 322 -18.05 -13.40 -47.02
CA GLU A 322 -17.77 -14.43 -48.04
C GLU A 322 -19.05 -15.16 -48.48
N SER A 323 -20.00 -15.41 -47.58
CA SER A 323 -21.27 -16.06 -47.91
C SER A 323 -22.16 -15.25 -48.88
N LYS A 324 -21.99 -13.92 -48.95
CA LYS A 324 -22.78 -13.03 -49.81
C LYS A 324 -22.32 -13.01 -51.27
N VAL A 325 -21.12 -13.51 -51.58
CA VAL A 325 -20.53 -13.52 -52.93
C VAL A 325 -21.51 -14.04 -53.97
N GLN A 326 -22.08 -15.24 -53.74
CA GLN A 326 -22.95 -15.88 -54.73
C GLN A 326 -24.28 -15.13 -54.92
N GLY A 327 -24.80 -14.50 -53.85
CA GLY A 327 -26.01 -13.68 -53.91
C GLY A 327 -25.83 -12.49 -54.85
N ILE A 328 -24.74 -11.75 -54.66
CA ILE A 328 -24.37 -10.58 -55.48
C ILE A 328 -24.21 -11.00 -56.94
N VAL A 329 -23.44 -12.07 -57.21
CA VAL A 329 -23.24 -12.58 -58.58
C VAL A 329 -24.56 -12.93 -59.25
N ASN A 330 -25.47 -13.61 -58.54
CA ASN A 330 -26.77 -14.00 -59.06
C ASN A 330 -27.67 -12.80 -59.35
N GLN A 331 -27.72 -11.81 -58.45
CA GLN A 331 -28.51 -10.58 -58.63
C GLN A 331 -28.04 -9.79 -59.84
N VAL A 332 -26.75 -9.49 -59.93
CA VAL A 332 -26.19 -8.69 -61.03
C VAL A 332 -26.29 -9.43 -62.37
N SER A 333 -26.06 -10.75 -62.39
CA SER A 333 -26.25 -11.56 -63.61
C SER A 333 -27.73 -11.59 -64.04
N GLY A 334 -28.66 -11.63 -63.10
CA GLY A 334 -30.10 -11.53 -63.36
C GLY A 334 -30.52 -10.16 -63.91
N MET A 335 -29.93 -9.07 -63.39
CA MET A 335 -30.16 -7.72 -63.94
C MET A 335 -29.69 -7.62 -65.40
N VAL A 336 -28.54 -8.21 -65.73
CA VAL A 336 -28.03 -8.26 -67.11
C VAL A 336 -28.99 -9.01 -68.03
N GLU A 337 -29.48 -10.18 -67.60
CA GLU A 337 -30.48 -10.95 -68.36
C GLU A 337 -31.76 -10.14 -68.58
N SER A 338 -32.27 -9.48 -67.54
CA SER A 338 -33.48 -8.65 -67.61
C SER A 338 -33.30 -7.47 -68.57
N ASN A 339 -32.17 -6.76 -68.49
CA ASN A 339 -31.88 -5.60 -69.33
C ASN A 339 -31.61 -5.96 -70.80
N LEU A 340 -31.00 -7.12 -71.08
CA LEU A 340 -30.88 -7.62 -72.45
C LEU A 340 -32.24 -8.07 -73.00
N THR A 341 -33.09 -8.66 -72.15
CA THR A 341 -34.45 -9.08 -72.53
C THR A 341 -35.36 -7.89 -72.82
N SER A 342 -35.20 -6.77 -72.11
CA SER A 342 -35.97 -5.55 -72.39
C SER A 342 -35.58 -4.90 -73.72
N GLN A 343 -34.33 -5.10 -74.16
CA GLN A 343 -33.82 -4.64 -75.46
C GLN A 343 -33.97 -5.68 -76.59
N LEU A 344 -34.71 -6.76 -76.35
CA LEU A 344 -34.82 -7.90 -77.25
C LEU A 344 -35.27 -7.51 -78.67
N GLU A 345 -36.20 -6.56 -78.80
CA GLU A 345 -36.66 -6.07 -80.12
C GLU A 345 -35.55 -5.37 -80.90
N THR A 346 -34.77 -4.52 -80.24
CA THR A 346 -33.64 -3.82 -80.84
C THR A 346 -32.56 -4.81 -81.26
N LEU A 347 -32.21 -5.75 -80.39
CA LEU A 347 -31.23 -6.80 -80.67
C LEU A 347 -31.67 -7.67 -81.86
N ALA A 348 -32.94 -8.10 -81.90
CA ALA A 348 -33.49 -8.88 -83.02
C ALA A 348 -33.46 -8.10 -84.33
N SER A 349 -33.73 -6.79 -84.30
CA SER A 349 -33.71 -5.94 -85.49
C SER A 349 -32.30 -5.77 -86.09
N CYS A 350 -31.28 -5.64 -85.24
CA CYS A 350 -29.88 -5.57 -85.66
C CYS A 350 -29.41 -6.90 -86.27
N VAL A 351 -29.82 -8.03 -85.69
CA VAL A 351 -29.55 -9.38 -86.24
C VAL A 351 -30.15 -9.54 -87.65
N LEU A 352 -31.40 -9.14 -87.86
CA LEU A 352 -32.05 -9.19 -89.18
C LEU A 352 -31.35 -8.32 -90.22
N SER A 353 -30.83 -7.17 -89.78
CA SER A 353 -30.11 -6.21 -90.62
C SER A 353 -28.63 -6.60 -90.85
N GLN A 354 -28.20 -7.76 -90.35
CA GLN A 354 -26.81 -8.24 -90.38
C GLN A 354 -25.81 -7.25 -89.74
N GLN A 355 -26.27 -6.45 -88.78
CA GLN A 355 -25.42 -5.54 -88.01
C GLN A 355 -24.81 -6.26 -86.82
N ASP A 356 -23.61 -5.83 -86.43
CA ASP A 356 -22.95 -6.35 -85.23
C ASP A 356 -23.68 -5.88 -83.96
N ILE A 357 -24.22 -6.83 -83.20
CA ILE A 357 -24.91 -6.58 -81.93
C ILE A 357 -23.96 -6.49 -80.73
N SER A 358 -22.68 -6.85 -80.91
CA SER A 358 -21.69 -6.88 -79.83
C SER A 358 -21.55 -5.53 -79.10
N PRO A 359 -21.49 -4.36 -79.79
CA PRO A 359 -21.39 -3.06 -79.11
C PRO A 359 -22.59 -2.72 -78.22
N LEU A 360 -23.80 -3.14 -78.63
CA LEU A 360 -25.03 -2.93 -77.87
C LEU A 360 -25.07 -3.81 -76.61
N ILE A 361 -24.67 -5.07 -76.75
CA ILE A 361 -24.57 -6.01 -75.62
C ILE A 361 -23.48 -5.55 -74.66
N GLU A 362 -22.29 -5.20 -75.15
CA GLU A 362 -21.18 -4.69 -74.34
C GLU A 362 -21.57 -3.43 -73.55
N SER A 363 -22.25 -2.47 -74.18
CA SER A 363 -22.68 -1.26 -73.50
C SER A 363 -23.73 -1.54 -72.42
N THR A 364 -24.68 -2.43 -72.71
CA THR A 364 -25.74 -2.82 -71.76
C THR A 364 -25.17 -3.59 -70.57
N VAL A 365 -24.29 -4.57 -70.82
CA VAL A 365 -23.59 -5.32 -69.78
C VAL A 365 -22.74 -4.39 -68.93
N ARG A 366 -21.95 -3.49 -69.54
CA ARG A 366 -21.12 -2.53 -68.81
C ARG A 366 -21.92 -1.70 -67.82
N MET A 367 -22.98 -1.05 -68.31
CA MET A 367 -23.83 -0.16 -67.50
C MET A 367 -24.52 -0.94 -66.38
N THR A 368 -25.13 -2.08 -66.71
CA THR A 368 -25.87 -2.90 -65.74
C THR A 368 -24.96 -3.52 -64.69
N VAL A 369 -23.77 -3.99 -65.08
CA VAL A 369 -22.80 -4.52 -64.13
C VAL A 369 -22.24 -3.41 -63.24
N THR A 370 -21.98 -2.22 -63.79
CA THR A 370 -21.50 -1.08 -62.99
C THR A 370 -22.54 -0.68 -61.94
N GLU A 371 -23.79 -0.50 -62.35
CA GLU A 371 -24.91 -0.17 -61.45
C GLU A 371 -25.17 -1.30 -60.44
N GLY A 372 -25.17 -2.55 -60.89
CA GLY A 372 -25.38 -3.71 -60.04
C GLY A 372 -24.29 -3.86 -58.98
N MET A 373 -23.03 -3.65 -59.34
CA MET A 373 -21.91 -3.67 -58.38
C MET A 373 -21.98 -2.50 -57.40
N GLN A 374 -22.42 -1.32 -57.86
CA GLN A 374 -22.65 -0.17 -56.99
C GLN A 374 -23.73 -0.42 -55.95
N ASN A 375 -24.83 -1.05 -56.37
CA ASN A 375 -25.99 -1.23 -55.51
C ASN A 375 -25.90 -2.48 -54.63
N GLU A 376 -25.13 -3.51 -55.03
CA GLU A 376 -25.08 -4.79 -54.32
C GLU A 376 -23.74 -5.02 -53.58
N LEU A 377 -22.59 -4.71 -54.20
CA LEU A 377 -21.28 -5.00 -53.58
C LEU A 377 -20.85 -3.91 -52.59
N VAL A 378 -21.00 -2.64 -52.97
CA VAL A 378 -20.52 -1.51 -52.16
C VAL A 378 -21.18 -1.49 -50.77
N PRO A 379 -22.52 -1.60 -50.64
CA PRO A 379 -23.15 -1.58 -49.31
C PRO A 379 -22.72 -2.76 -48.44
N VAL A 380 -22.45 -3.91 -49.05
CA VAL A 380 -22.01 -5.12 -48.34
C VAL A 380 -20.61 -4.95 -47.73
N ILE A 381 -19.69 -4.33 -48.47
CA ILE A 381 -18.34 -4.02 -47.97
C ILE A 381 -18.40 -2.89 -46.92
N GLN A 382 -19.22 -1.87 -47.13
CA GLN A 382 -19.41 -0.78 -46.16
C GLN A 382 -19.99 -1.30 -44.84
N ASP A 383 -21.01 -2.16 -44.88
CA ASP A 383 -21.58 -2.80 -43.69
C ASP A 383 -20.53 -3.63 -42.94
N TYR A 384 -19.69 -4.37 -43.65
CA TYR A 384 -18.61 -5.14 -43.04
C TYR A 384 -17.63 -4.24 -42.28
N ILE A 385 -17.14 -3.18 -42.93
CA ILE A 385 -16.20 -2.22 -42.30
C ILE A 385 -16.86 -1.53 -41.10
N LYS A 386 -18.12 -1.11 -41.24
CA LYS A 386 -18.87 -0.44 -40.18
C LYS A 386 -19.10 -1.34 -38.97
N ASN A 387 -19.46 -2.61 -39.19
CA ASN A 387 -19.68 -3.57 -38.11
C ASN A 387 -18.37 -3.85 -37.36
N VAL A 388 -17.27 -4.11 -38.09
CA VAL A 388 -15.96 -4.34 -37.46
C VAL A 388 -15.50 -3.11 -36.66
N ASN A 389 -15.76 -1.90 -37.14
CA ASN A 389 -15.39 -0.67 -36.43
C ASN A 389 -16.27 -0.40 -35.19
N ALA A 390 -17.59 -0.56 -35.32
CA ALA A 390 -18.54 -0.33 -34.22
C ALA A 390 -18.32 -1.30 -33.04
N GLU A 391 -17.77 -2.47 -33.34
CA GLU A 391 -17.55 -3.54 -32.37
C GLU A 391 -16.15 -3.53 -31.77
N MET A 392 -15.32 -2.56 -32.18
CA MET A 392 -13.98 -2.36 -31.61
C MET A 392 -14.11 -1.83 -30.18
N PRO A 393 -13.54 -2.53 -29.17
CA PRO A 393 -13.47 -2.04 -27.79
C PRO A 393 -12.80 -0.66 -27.72
N ASP A 394 -13.24 0.19 -26.79
CA ASP A 394 -12.65 1.52 -26.60
C ASP A 394 -11.18 1.45 -26.19
N SER A 395 -10.76 0.39 -25.50
CA SER A 395 -9.36 0.06 -25.19
C SER A 395 -8.48 -0.10 -26.44
N LEU A 396 -9.08 -0.44 -27.59
CA LEU A 396 -8.43 -0.60 -28.88
C LEU A 396 -8.50 0.64 -29.77
N LYS A 397 -9.35 1.61 -29.43
CA LYS A 397 -9.49 2.90 -30.13
C LYS A 397 -8.37 3.84 -29.71
N VAL A 398 -7.13 3.49 -30.07
CA VAL A 398 -5.99 4.41 -29.93
C VAL A 398 -6.07 5.44 -31.04
N ASP A 399 -6.05 6.73 -30.69
CA ASP A 399 -5.90 7.87 -31.61
C ASP A 399 -4.56 7.78 -32.34
N THR A 400 -4.49 6.96 -33.37
CA THR A 400 -3.36 6.88 -34.30
C THR A 400 -3.62 7.82 -35.48
N PRO A 401 -2.78 8.84 -35.71
CA PRO A 401 -2.95 9.80 -36.82
C PRO A 401 -2.85 9.18 -38.23
N SER A 402 -2.42 7.93 -38.34
CA SER A 402 -2.11 7.27 -39.61
C SER A 402 -3.29 6.52 -40.22
N ILE A 403 -4.25 6.02 -39.43
CA ILE A 403 -5.34 5.19 -39.96
C ILE A 403 -6.62 5.38 -39.14
N SER A 404 -7.30 6.50 -39.38
CA SER A 404 -8.69 6.69 -39.00
C SER A 404 -9.57 5.97 -40.02
N VAL A 405 -10.52 5.15 -39.54
CA VAL A 405 -11.57 4.55 -40.37
C VAL A 405 -12.42 5.64 -41.03
N ASP A 406 -12.43 6.86 -40.50
CA ASP A 406 -13.03 8.03 -41.16
C ASP A 406 -12.35 8.36 -42.51
N LYS A 407 -11.09 7.95 -42.75
CA LYS A 407 -10.49 8.01 -44.10
C LYS A 407 -11.06 6.98 -45.08
N PHE A 408 -11.77 5.95 -44.63
CA PHE A 408 -12.52 5.08 -45.57
C PHE A 408 -13.74 5.80 -46.17
N GLU A 409 -14.30 6.79 -45.47
CA GLU A 409 -15.36 7.65 -46.00
C GLU A 409 -14.80 8.78 -46.87
N ASP A 410 -13.63 9.35 -46.53
CA ASP A 410 -13.05 10.52 -47.22
C ASP A 410 -12.09 10.19 -48.38
N ASP A 411 -11.25 9.16 -48.28
CA ASP A 411 -10.38 8.65 -49.38
C ASP A 411 -11.07 7.54 -50.17
N GLY A 412 -12.42 7.66 -50.28
CA GLY A 412 -13.38 6.73 -50.86
C GLY A 412 -12.75 5.58 -51.62
N TRP A 413 -13.01 4.35 -51.15
CA TRP A 413 -12.74 3.12 -51.89
C TRP A 413 -13.03 3.37 -53.37
N ASN A 414 -11.96 3.56 -54.15
CA ASN A 414 -12.07 4.41 -55.33
C ASN A 414 -12.97 3.67 -56.30
N PHE A 415 -14.21 4.14 -56.47
CA PHE A 415 -15.18 3.42 -57.29
C PHE A 415 -14.69 3.30 -58.73
N THR A 416 -13.79 4.20 -59.13
CA THR A 416 -13.01 4.11 -60.37
C THR A 416 -12.13 2.86 -60.45
N ASP A 417 -11.63 2.32 -59.34
CA ASP A 417 -10.91 1.03 -59.26
C ASP A 417 -11.83 -0.18 -59.45
N ILE A 418 -13.09 -0.10 -59.01
CA ILE A 418 -14.11 -1.13 -59.35
C ILE A 418 -14.41 -1.08 -60.85
N VAL A 419 -14.61 0.13 -61.39
CA VAL A 419 -14.87 0.34 -62.83
C VAL A 419 -13.69 -0.12 -63.70
N THR A 420 -12.45 0.07 -63.26
CA THR A 420 -11.26 -0.46 -63.96
C THR A 420 -11.08 -1.97 -63.77
N THR A 421 -11.48 -2.55 -62.63
CA THR A 421 -11.52 -4.02 -62.42
C THR A 421 -12.68 -4.72 -63.15
N LEU A 422 -13.62 -3.98 -63.76
CA LEU A 422 -14.59 -4.50 -64.73
C LEU A 422 -14.03 -4.60 -66.17
N ALA A 423 -12.87 -4.00 -66.46
CA ALA A 423 -12.20 -4.13 -67.76
C ALA A 423 -11.94 -5.60 -68.19
N PRO A 424 -11.60 -6.55 -67.28
CA PRO A 424 -11.55 -7.98 -67.57
C PRO A 424 -12.88 -8.61 -67.98
N VAL A 425 -14.04 -8.21 -67.38
CA VAL A 425 -15.37 -8.67 -67.83
C VAL A 425 -15.62 -8.24 -69.27
N LEU A 426 -15.25 -7.00 -69.58
CA LEU A 426 -15.36 -6.44 -70.94
C LEU A 426 -14.36 -7.09 -71.92
N ALA A 427 -13.17 -7.47 -71.46
CA ALA A 427 -12.20 -8.21 -72.26
C ALA A 427 -12.67 -9.65 -72.54
N LEU A 428 -13.33 -10.31 -71.59
CA LEU A 428 -13.92 -11.65 -71.78
C LEU A 428 -15.04 -11.64 -72.84
N LEU A 429 -15.86 -10.60 -72.91
CA LEU A 429 -16.83 -10.38 -74.00
C LEU A 429 -16.16 -10.20 -75.37
N LYS A 430 -14.92 -9.69 -75.41
CA LYS A 430 -14.12 -9.56 -76.63
C LYS A 430 -13.39 -10.85 -77.04
N ILE A 431 -13.09 -11.73 -76.08
CA ILE A 431 -12.33 -12.99 -76.32
C ILE A 431 -13.23 -14.10 -76.89
N HIS A 432 -14.54 -14.08 -76.62
CA HIS A 432 -15.52 -14.85 -77.37
C HIS A 432 -16.38 -13.95 -78.26
N PRO A 433 -16.21 -13.97 -79.59
CA PRO A 433 -17.08 -13.18 -80.44
C PRO A 433 -18.53 -13.65 -80.29
N ILE A 434 -19.40 -12.79 -79.77
CA ILE A 434 -20.86 -12.94 -79.93
C ILE A 434 -21.20 -13.07 -81.43
N ILE A 435 -20.34 -12.54 -82.31
CA ILE A 435 -20.33 -12.69 -83.76
C ILE A 435 -20.37 -14.17 -84.21
N ALA A 436 -19.78 -15.11 -83.44
CA ALA A 436 -19.89 -16.53 -83.76
C ALA A 436 -21.32 -17.05 -83.52
N VAL A 437 -22.04 -16.57 -82.51
CA VAL A 437 -23.40 -17.04 -82.17
C VAL A 437 -24.43 -16.56 -83.19
N VAL A 438 -24.32 -15.29 -83.62
CA VAL A 438 -25.19 -14.72 -84.66
C VAL A 438 -24.97 -15.41 -86.02
N SER A 439 -23.71 -15.66 -86.39
CA SER A 439 -23.36 -16.27 -87.68
C SER A 439 -23.60 -17.78 -87.76
N THR A 440 -23.40 -18.52 -86.67
CA THR A 440 -23.48 -20.00 -86.68
C THR A 440 -24.81 -20.56 -86.18
N ILE A 441 -25.60 -19.79 -85.43
CA ILE A 441 -26.84 -20.32 -84.83
C ILE A 441 -28.08 -19.55 -85.26
N VAL A 442 -28.00 -18.22 -85.43
CA VAL A 442 -29.16 -17.39 -85.77
C VAL A 442 -29.43 -17.37 -87.28
N LEU A 443 -28.38 -17.16 -88.09
CA LEU A 443 -28.48 -17.15 -89.56
C LEU A 443 -29.06 -18.46 -90.16
N PRO A 444 -28.68 -19.68 -89.72
CA PRO A 444 -29.23 -20.91 -90.27
C PRO A 444 -30.72 -21.13 -89.96
N VAL A 445 -31.20 -20.65 -88.80
CA VAL A 445 -32.61 -20.78 -88.39
C VAL A 445 -33.48 -19.80 -89.19
N ILE A 446 -33.01 -18.56 -89.36
CA ILE A 446 -33.68 -17.55 -90.20
C ILE A 446 -33.67 -17.98 -91.68
N ALA A 447 -32.55 -18.54 -92.18
CA ALA A 447 -32.44 -19.04 -93.55
C ALA A 447 -33.38 -20.23 -93.84
N LYS A 448 -33.53 -21.18 -92.89
CA LYS A 448 -34.49 -22.29 -93.02
C LYS A 448 -35.95 -21.84 -93.06
N LEU A 449 -36.29 -20.78 -92.33
CA LEU A 449 -37.65 -20.19 -92.37
C LEU A 449 -37.91 -19.44 -93.68
N ALA A 450 -36.91 -18.74 -94.21
CA ALA A 450 -36.99 -18.12 -95.55
C ALA A 450 -37.23 -19.18 -96.65
N ASP A 451 -36.60 -20.36 -96.54
CA ASP A 451 -36.82 -21.46 -97.48
C ASP A 451 -38.22 -22.12 -97.36
N MET A 452 -38.80 -22.21 -96.15
CA MET A 452 -40.14 -22.81 -95.93
C MET A 452 -41.31 -21.94 -96.43
N PHE A 453 -41.13 -20.63 -96.60
CA PHE A 453 -42.22 -19.69 -96.92
C PHE A 453 -42.17 -19.10 -98.35
N ARG A 454 -41.36 -19.68 -99.26
CA ARG A 454 -41.10 -19.23 -100.65
C ARG A 454 -42.30 -19.11 -101.62
N SER A 455 -43.55 -19.22 -101.19
CA SER A 455 -44.73 -19.01 -102.06
C SER A 455 -45.17 -17.53 -102.09
N ASN A 456 -45.36 -16.96 -103.30
CA ASN A 456 -45.51 -15.52 -103.60
C ASN A 456 -46.65 -14.72 -102.93
N SER A 457 -47.41 -15.24 -101.97
CA SER A 457 -48.54 -14.53 -101.33
C SER A 457 -48.36 -14.15 -99.84
N LYS A 458 -47.17 -14.33 -99.25
CA LYS A 458 -46.96 -14.16 -97.79
C LYS A 458 -45.68 -13.41 -97.39
N ARG A 459 -45.30 -12.34 -98.11
CA ARG A 459 -44.09 -11.53 -97.79
C ARG A 459 -44.12 -10.88 -96.39
N ASP A 460 -45.28 -10.47 -95.90
CA ASP A 460 -45.39 -9.88 -94.56
C ASP A 460 -45.29 -10.95 -93.46
N ALA A 461 -45.93 -12.12 -93.66
CA ALA A 461 -45.82 -13.25 -92.74
C ALA A 461 -44.40 -13.85 -92.70
N GLU A 462 -43.66 -13.80 -93.82
CA GLU A 462 -42.25 -14.19 -93.88
C GLU A 462 -41.38 -13.26 -93.02
N ARG A 463 -41.57 -11.93 -93.11
CA ARG A 463 -40.86 -10.95 -92.28
C ARG A 463 -41.21 -11.08 -90.80
N GLU A 464 -42.47 -11.32 -90.48
CA GLU A 464 -42.94 -11.57 -89.10
C GLU A 464 -42.29 -12.85 -88.52
N ALA A 465 -42.27 -13.94 -89.29
CA ALA A 465 -41.66 -15.21 -88.88
C ALA A 465 -40.14 -15.12 -88.74
N GLN A 466 -39.46 -14.38 -89.63
CA GLN A 466 -38.02 -14.12 -89.52
C GLN A 466 -37.70 -13.28 -88.27
N ARG A 467 -38.52 -12.28 -87.97
CA ARG A 467 -38.37 -11.45 -86.76
C ARG A 467 -38.62 -12.24 -85.48
N GLU A 468 -39.68 -13.05 -85.45
CA GLU A 468 -39.97 -13.92 -84.30
C GLU A 468 -38.88 -14.96 -84.10
N SER A 469 -38.30 -15.51 -85.17
CA SER A 469 -37.17 -16.42 -85.06
C SER A 469 -35.88 -15.75 -84.59
N ALA A 470 -35.59 -14.53 -85.05
CA ALA A 470 -34.45 -13.75 -84.55
C ALA A 470 -34.63 -13.44 -83.06
N ARG A 471 -35.85 -13.07 -82.66
CA ARG A 471 -36.25 -12.84 -81.27
C ARG A 471 -36.05 -14.08 -80.40
N GLN A 472 -36.54 -15.23 -80.81
CA GLN A 472 -36.38 -16.49 -80.09
C GLN A 472 -34.92 -16.95 -80.00
N ALA A 473 -34.12 -16.72 -81.04
CA ALA A 473 -32.70 -17.07 -81.03
C ALA A 473 -31.89 -16.17 -80.06
N VAL A 474 -32.16 -14.86 -80.04
CA VAL A 474 -31.55 -13.95 -79.08
C VAL A 474 -31.96 -14.32 -77.65
N LEU A 475 -33.25 -14.56 -77.42
CA LEU A 475 -33.81 -14.88 -76.10
C LEU A 475 -33.30 -16.21 -75.54
N ASN A 476 -33.24 -17.27 -76.35
CA ASN A 476 -32.96 -18.62 -75.85
C ASN A 476 -31.49 -19.03 -75.95
N GLN A 477 -30.64 -18.25 -76.64
CA GLN A 477 -29.25 -18.64 -76.88
C GLN A 477 -28.26 -17.52 -76.57
N VAL A 478 -28.50 -16.30 -77.04
CA VAL A 478 -27.58 -15.18 -76.84
C VAL A 478 -27.63 -14.71 -75.38
N ILE A 479 -28.81 -14.37 -74.88
CA ILE A 479 -28.97 -13.84 -73.51
C ILE A 479 -28.50 -14.85 -72.44
N PRO A 480 -28.86 -16.16 -72.49
CA PRO A 480 -28.41 -17.13 -71.50
C PRO A 480 -26.89 -17.33 -71.52
N LYS A 481 -26.26 -17.29 -72.71
CA LYS A 481 -24.81 -17.40 -72.82
C LYS A 481 -24.10 -16.18 -72.22
N VAL A 482 -24.57 -14.97 -72.55
CA VAL A 482 -24.04 -13.74 -71.96
C VAL A 482 -24.19 -13.74 -70.43
N LYS A 483 -25.32 -14.22 -69.90
CA LYS A 483 -25.53 -14.38 -68.45
C LYS A 483 -24.51 -15.31 -67.81
N ILE A 484 -24.21 -16.46 -68.43
CA ILE A 484 -23.22 -17.42 -67.91
C ILE A 484 -21.83 -16.78 -67.89
N ASP A 485 -21.41 -16.18 -69.00
CA ASP A 485 -20.08 -15.58 -69.16
C ASP A 485 -19.90 -14.42 -68.17
N VAL A 486 -20.92 -13.56 -68.02
CA VAL A 486 -20.95 -12.48 -67.03
C VAL A 486 -20.92 -13.02 -65.60
N GLY A 487 -21.70 -14.06 -65.29
CA GLY A 487 -21.72 -14.66 -63.95
C GLY A 487 -20.36 -15.25 -63.53
N GLN A 488 -19.64 -15.89 -64.45
CA GLN A 488 -18.28 -16.39 -64.20
C GLN A 488 -17.29 -15.26 -63.93
N ALA A 489 -17.32 -14.22 -64.76
CA ALA A 489 -16.43 -13.06 -64.60
C ALA A 489 -16.72 -12.26 -63.32
N LEU A 490 -18.01 -12.07 -63.00
CA LEU A 490 -18.46 -11.42 -61.76
C LEU A 490 -18.01 -12.18 -60.52
N ASN A 491 -18.06 -13.52 -60.54
CA ASN A 491 -17.62 -14.32 -59.40
C ASN A 491 -16.15 -14.06 -59.05
N THR A 492 -15.27 -13.96 -60.05
CA THR A 492 -13.86 -13.62 -59.85
C THR A 492 -13.72 -12.21 -59.26
N ILE A 493 -14.38 -11.21 -59.84
CA ILE A 493 -14.24 -9.82 -59.43
C ILE A 493 -14.81 -9.55 -58.04
N VAL A 494 -15.98 -10.12 -57.73
CA VAL A 494 -16.60 -10.00 -56.40
C VAL A 494 -15.71 -10.67 -55.35
N ARG A 495 -15.15 -11.85 -55.63
CA ARG A 495 -14.20 -12.52 -54.74
C ARG A 495 -12.92 -11.72 -54.54
N ASP A 496 -12.32 -11.18 -55.61
CA ASP A 496 -11.08 -10.41 -55.51
C ASP A 496 -11.27 -9.15 -54.68
N ASN A 497 -12.40 -8.46 -54.83
CA ASN A 497 -12.72 -7.28 -54.03
C ASN A 497 -13.00 -7.63 -52.56
N ILE A 498 -13.71 -8.72 -52.28
CA ILE A 498 -13.92 -9.21 -50.91
C ILE A 498 -12.59 -9.65 -50.29
N ASN A 499 -11.71 -10.31 -51.03
CA ASN A 499 -10.38 -10.68 -50.57
C ASN A 499 -9.50 -9.45 -50.26
N LYS A 500 -9.58 -8.40 -51.08
CA LYS A 500 -8.91 -7.12 -50.78
C LYS A 500 -9.44 -6.45 -49.51
N ALA A 501 -10.76 -6.45 -49.33
CA ALA A 501 -11.39 -5.92 -48.11
C ALA A 501 -10.93 -6.72 -46.87
N LYS A 502 -10.91 -8.05 -46.99
CA LYS A 502 -10.40 -8.97 -45.96
C LYS A 502 -8.93 -8.72 -45.64
N SER A 503 -8.04 -8.69 -46.63
CA SER A 503 -6.60 -8.49 -46.38
C SER A 503 -6.30 -7.12 -45.75
N THR A 504 -7.08 -6.10 -46.09
CA THR A 504 -6.96 -4.77 -45.49
C THR A 504 -7.37 -4.80 -44.03
N MET A 505 -8.49 -5.48 -43.73
CA MET A 505 -8.95 -5.64 -42.35
C MET A 505 -7.99 -6.50 -41.52
N GLU A 506 -7.45 -7.59 -42.07
CA GLU A 506 -6.44 -8.43 -41.42
C GLU A 506 -5.19 -7.61 -41.06
N SER A 507 -4.69 -6.77 -41.98
CA SER A 507 -3.54 -5.89 -41.70
C SER A 507 -3.83 -4.90 -40.57
N LEU A 508 -5.02 -4.30 -40.54
CA LEU A 508 -5.44 -3.39 -39.47
C LEU A 508 -5.57 -4.12 -38.13
N MET A 509 -6.16 -5.31 -38.14
CA MET A 509 -6.27 -6.16 -36.95
C MET A 509 -4.91 -6.58 -36.40
N ASP A 510 -3.96 -6.92 -37.27
CA ASP A 510 -2.60 -7.30 -36.87
C ASP A 510 -1.84 -6.12 -36.25
N GLU A 511 -1.96 -4.93 -36.82
CA GLU A 511 -1.36 -3.71 -36.26
C GLU A 511 -1.95 -3.39 -34.89
N ARG A 512 -3.28 -3.44 -34.76
CA ARG A 512 -3.97 -3.23 -33.47
C ARG A 512 -3.60 -4.32 -32.47
N ALA A 513 -3.61 -5.59 -32.85
CA ALA A 513 -3.22 -6.70 -31.97
C ALA A 513 -1.80 -6.54 -31.45
N LYS A 514 -0.85 -6.04 -32.27
CA LYS A 514 0.51 -5.69 -31.81
C LYS A 514 0.48 -4.58 -30.77
N GLN A 515 -0.29 -3.52 -30.96
CA GLN A 515 -0.39 -2.43 -29.98
C GLN A 515 -0.93 -2.93 -28.64
N VAL A 516 -1.94 -3.79 -28.65
CA VAL A 516 -2.47 -4.35 -27.40
C VAL A 516 -1.49 -5.30 -26.75
N GLN A 517 -0.77 -6.10 -27.53
CA GLN A 517 0.29 -6.94 -26.99
C GLN A 517 1.34 -6.09 -26.26
N VAL A 518 1.72 -4.94 -26.82
CA VAL A 518 2.63 -3.99 -26.14
C VAL A 518 2.02 -3.48 -24.83
N GLN A 519 0.72 -3.15 -24.79
CA GLN A 519 0.05 -2.73 -23.55
C GLN A 519 -0.03 -3.86 -22.51
N LEU A 520 -0.29 -5.10 -22.94
CA LEU A 520 -0.31 -6.27 -22.07
C LEU A 520 1.08 -6.57 -21.51
N ASP A 521 2.11 -6.47 -22.35
CA ASP A 521 3.51 -6.65 -21.94
C ASP A 521 3.92 -5.57 -20.94
N GLN A 522 3.49 -4.32 -21.14
CA GLN A 522 3.71 -3.22 -20.19
C GLN A 522 3.02 -3.50 -18.84
N LYS A 523 1.72 -3.85 -18.86
CA LYS A 523 1.00 -4.23 -17.62
C LYS A 523 1.65 -5.42 -16.92
N GLN A 524 2.14 -6.40 -17.67
CA GLN A 524 2.86 -7.56 -17.12
C GLN A 524 4.18 -7.15 -16.45
N GLN A 525 4.92 -6.20 -17.05
CA GLN A 525 6.12 -5.63 -16.42
C GLN A 525 5.77 -4.86 -15.14
N ASP A 526 4.71 -4.03 -15.17
CA ASP A 526 4.27 -3.26 -14.00
C ASP A 526 3.84 -4.17 -12.84
N ILE A 527 3.16 -5.28 -13.13
CA ILE A 527 2.83 -6.33 -12.16
C ILE A 527 4.10 -6.96 -11.58
N GLN A 528 5.08 -7.33 -12.41
CA GLN A 528 6.33 -7.92 -11.95
C GLN A 528 7.16 -6.97 -11.09
N GLN A 529 7.23 -5.69 -11.47
CA GLN A 529 7.91 -4.67 -10.66
C GLN A 529 7.21 -4.48 -9.32
N SER A 530 5.87 -4.41 -9.32
CA SER A 530 5.08 -4.26 -8.09
C SER A 530 5.22 -5.47 -7.16
N LEU A 531 5.22 -6.70 -7.70
CA LEU A 531 5.50 -7.93 -6.96
C LEU A 531 6.91 -7.93 -6.36
N ALA A 532 7.92 -7.55 -7.16
CA ALA A 532 9.30 -7.48 -6.68
C ALA A 532 9.48 -6.46 -5.55
N GLU A 533 8.80 -5.30 -5.65
CA GLU A 533 8.83 -4.28 -4.61
C GLU A 533 8.08 -4.71 -3.35
N GLN A 534 6.90 -5.35 -3.49
CA GLN A 534 6.19 -5.92 -2.36
C GLN A 534 7.03 -6.98 -1.64
N GLU A 535 7.69 -7.86 -2.38
CA GLU A 535 8.55 -8.90 -1.80
C GLU A 535 9.76 -8.30 -1.06
N ARG A 536 10.39 -7.26 -1.62
CA ARG A 536 11.45 -6.51 -0.92
C ARG A 536 10.94 -5.90 0.39
N ARG A 537 9.77 -5.26 0.38
CA ARG A 537 9.16 -4.70 1.60
C ARG A 537 8.88 -5.79 2.63
N LYS A 538 8.31 -6.94 2.21
CA LYS A 538 8.06 -8.10 3.09
C LYS A 538 9.36 -8.64 3.70
N GLN A 539 10.45 -8.73 2.94
CA GLN A 539 11.76 -9.15 3.46
C GLN A 539 12.30 -8.21 4.54
N VAL A 540 12.16 -6.89 4.34
CA VAL A 540 12.54 -5.91 5.37
C VAL A 540 11.70 -6.09 6.63
N TYR A 541 10.38 -6.22 6.50
CA TYR A 541 9.48 -6.44 7.64
C TYR A 541 9.82 -7.74 8.40
N GLN A 542 10.13 -8.82 7.69
CA GLN A 542 10.54 -10.09 8.28
C GLN A 542 11.89 -10.00 9.01
N ALA A 543 12.85 -9.27 8.45
CA ALA A 543 14.15 -9.06 9.07
C ALA A 543 14.02 -8.26 10.38
N ASP A 544 13.28 -7.15 10.35
CA ASP A 544 13.03 -6.32 11.53
C ASP A 544 12.24 -7.09 12.60
N GLN A 545 11.22 -7.84 12.20
CA GLN A 545 10.46 -8.68 13.12
C GLN A 545 11.33 -9.77 13.77
N SER A 546 12.17 -10.43 12.98
CA SER A 546 13.10 -11.46 13.49
C SER A 546 14.09 -10.87 14.49
N TYR A 547 14.58 -9.66 14.22
CA TYR A 547 15.42 -8.90 15.15
C TYR A 547 14.68 -8.61 16.46
N LEU A 548 13.45 -8.07 16.41
CA LEU A 548 12.65 -7.78 17.60
C LEU A 548 12.39 -9.04 18.43
N LYS A 549 11.94 -10.13 17.80
CA LYS A 549 11.67 -11.42 18.46
C LYS A 549 12.93 -11.98 19.13
N LYS A 550 14.08 -11.89 18.47
CA LYS A 550 15.37 -12.34 19.03
C LYS A 550 15.76 -11.49 20.25
N LEU A 551 15.62 -10.17 20.17
CA LEU A 551 15.93 -9.28 21.28
C LEU A 551 14.99 -9.49 22.47
N THR A 552 13.69 -9.64 22.23
CA THR A 552 12.71 -10.03 23.26
C THR A 552 13.11 -11.34 23.94
N ALA A 553 13.48 -12.37 23.18
CA ALA A 553 13.92 -13.65 23.73
C ALA A 553 15.19 -13.52 24.60
N GLN A 554 16.14 -12.67 24.21
CA GLN A 554 17.34 -12.41 25.00
C GLN A 554 17.03 -11.72 26.33
N LEU A 555 16.11 -10.76 26.33
CA LEU A 555 15.72 -9.98 27.51
C LEU A 555 14.82 -10.75 28.49
N THR A 556 14.10 -11.76 28.00
CA THR A 556 13.18 -12.59 28.79
C THR A 556 13.79 -13.93 29.21
N ALA A 557 15.00 -14.25 28.76
CA ALA A 557 15.73 -15.45 29.17
C ALA A 557 16.26 -15.29 30.62
N HIS A 558 15.53 -15.89 31.56
CA HIS A 558 15.91 -16.02 32.97
C HIS A 558 17.00 -17.06 33.19
#